data_AF-A0A372P0F2-F1
#
_entry.id   AF-A0A372P0F2-F1
#
_cell.length_a   1.000
_cell.length_b   1.000
_cell.length_c   1.000
_cell.angle_alpha   90.00
_cell.angle_beta   90.00
_cell.angle_gamma   90.00
#
_symmetry.space_group_name_H-M   'P 1'
#
loop_
_entity.id
_entity.type
_entity.pdbx_description
1 polymer ?
#
loop_
_entity_poly.entity_id
_entity_poly.type
_entity_poly.pdbx_seq_one_letter_code
_entity_poly.pdbx_strand_id
1 'polypeptide(L)'
;MVETVTSCFFSVIMPAFNAAEFIERAIVSVLKQTFSHWELIIINDGSTDGTPDIVNRYKEQDSRIRIINQANKKQGAARNAGIRDANGSWIAFLDADDEWLPQKLTYQYNIIQSNPDIDVISTSGYTRFDQEPVNAYYHYSLKPGRFEGKDMYALEMFNNYIPILSVVFKREQIDKAGLFDESPDVQGCEDHDYWLRLAKAGAVFFNSDERTFIYYVHPGNISNQYGKQSFSSANVRLKNFDNHLLSPQQSSDLAHDITKTVRFLRSNQMAEQADALAGKLQKLSIKYLPVYKQKTLGSGIKNKSKQVLAGIFKTFVFPLKKKIAKYNLRIAAEYQKWLYQSNFKVKGPLTISPKAKIDFGHKQAQIITHGMQIGDFTYLNLTTNNSELVTGSGFVLNKFSNFNILGKVHIGSNVLFNNYCTLHCFSAINIGDNCWFGESVKLYDHNHRYKVKDTPFTSQGYTTGKIVIGNNVWVGSNTVILQNVTIGDNCVIGANNIIHRSVPANTIVKSGQEHTY
;
A
#
# COMPACT_ATOMS: atom_id res chain seq x y z
N MET A 1 -18.97 49.77 -16.44
CA MET A 1 -18.55 48.37 -16.64
C MET A 1 -17.05 48.35 -16.88
N VAL A 2 -16.28 47.84 -15.91
CA VAL A 2 -15.17 46.90 -16.12
C VAL A 2 -15.16 46.03 -14.86
N GLU A 3 -15.18 44.72 -15.08
CA GLU A 3 -15.43 43.64 -14.12
C GLU A 3 -14.48 43.69 -12.92
N THR A 4 -15.04 43.62 -11.71
CA THR A 4 -14.29 43.14 -10.54
C THR A 4 -14.13 41.63 -10.70
N VAL A 5 -13.16 41.21 -11.50
CA VAL A 5 -12.65 39.83 -11.43
C VAL A 5 -11.99 39.73 -10.06
N THR A 6 -12.75 39.26 -9.08
CA THR A 6 -12.20 38.80 -7.81
C THR A 6 -11.18 37.73 -8.17
N SER A 7 -9.88 38.03 -8.01
CA SER A 7 -8.81 37.16 -8.47
C SER A 7 -8.96 35.78 -7.84
N CYS A 8 -9.20 34.77 -8.69
CA CYS A 8 -9.22 33.38 -8.29
C CYS A 8 -7.92 33.04 -7.56
N PHE A 9 -8.00 32.45 -6.37
CA PHE A 9 -6.82 32.03 -5.62
C PHE A 9 -6.44 30.59 -5.99
N PHE A 10 -7.43 29.68 -6.01
CA PHE A 10 -7.25 28.28 -6.40
C PHE A 10 -7.92 27.97 -7.74
N SER A 11 -7.16 27.46 -8.72
CA SER A 11 -7.75 26.78 -9.89
C SER A 11 -7.83 25.29 -9.61
N VAL A 12 -9.05 24.78 -9.49
CA VAL A 12 -9.33 23.35 -9.32
C VAL A 12 -9.47 22.71 -10.70
N ILE A 13 -8.64 21.72 -10.98
CA ILE A 13 -8.59 21.03 -12.27
C ILE A 13 -9.19 19.65 -12.11
N MET A 14 -10.24 19.36 -12.90
CA MET A 14 -10.99 18.11 -12.86
C MET A 14 -11.00 17.43 -14.23
N PRO A 15 -10.10 16.46 -14.48
CA PRO A 15 -10.18 15.65 -15.69
C PRO A 15 -11.38 14.69 -15.62
N ALA A 16 -12.15 14.61 -16.69
CA ALA A 16 -13.36 13.79 -16.77
C ALA A 16 -13.39 13.01 -18.09
N PHE A 17 -13.49 11.69 -18.00
CA PHE A 17 -13.74 10.81 -19.14
C PHE A 17 -14.69 9.70 -18.71
N ASN A 18 -15.89 9.68 -19.29
CA ASN A 18 -16.93 8.70 -18.96
C ASN A 18 -17.19 8.56 -17.45
N ALA A 19 -17.44 9.70 -16.80
CA ALA A 19 -17.57 9.83 -15.36
C ALA A 19 -19.01 10.15 -14.92
N ALA A 20 -20.03 9.88 -15.76
CA ALA A 20 -21.41 10.28 -15.49
C ALA A 20 -21.94 9.77 -14.13
N GLU A 21 -21.47 8.61 -13.68
CA GLU A 21 -21.83 8.01 -12.39
C GLU A 21 -21.30 8.79 -11.18
N PHE A 22 -20.17 9.49 -11.32
CA PHE A 22 -19.42 10.02 -10.18
C PHE A 22 -19.29 11.55 -10.18
N ILE A 23 -19.22 12.17 -11.36
CA ILE A 23 -18.78 13.56 -11.52
C ILE A 23 -19.66 14.57 -10.78
N GLU A 24 -20.96 14.29 -10.63
CA GLU A 24 -21.87 15.14 -9.88
C GLU A 24 -21.44 15.30 -8.42
N ARG A 25 -21.03 14.21 -7.77
CA ARG A 25 -20.51 14.24 -6.39
C ARG A 25 -19.23 15.08 -6.31
N ALA A 26 -18.31 14.88 -7.26
CA ALA A 26 -17.06 15.62 -7.31
C ALA A 26 -17.29 17.13 -7.44
N ILE A 27 -18.14 17.56 -8.39
CA ILE A 27 -18.50 18.97 -8.59
C ILE A 27 -19.15 19.55 -7.33
N VAL A 28 -20.15 18.86 -6.77
CA VAL A 28 -20.83 19.31 -5.56
C VAL A 28 -19.87 19.48 -4.38
N SER A 29 -18.82 18.66 -4.29
CA SER A 29 -17.80 18.78 -3.24
C SER A 29 -16.95 20.05 -3.35
N VAL A 30 -16.72 20.54 -4.58
CA VAL A 30 -16.06 21.82 -4.85
C VAL A 30 -17.01 22.99 -4.55
N LEU A 31 -18.28 22.88 -4.97
CA LEU A 31 -19.31 23.90 -4.67
C LEU A 31 -19.50 24.10 -3.16
N LYS A 32 -19.35 23.04 -2.36
CA LYS A 32 -19.46 23.04 -0.90
C LYS A 32 -18.21 23.55 -0.17
N GLN A 33 -17.15 23.94 -0.87
CA GLN A 33 -15.97 24.48 -0.21
C GLN A 33 -16.30 25.76 0.57
N THR A 34 -15.86 25.81 1.82
CA THR A 34 -16.03 26.97 2.70
C THR A 34 -15.19 28.18 2.26
N PHE A 35 -14.14 27.95 1.49
CA PHE A 35 -13.37 28.99 0.80
C PHE A 35 -14.03 29.32 -0.54
N SER A 36 -14.25 30.60 -0.84
CA SER A 36 -15.04 31.02 -2.01
C SER A 36 -14.22 31.43 -3.24
N HIS A 37 -12.94 31.78 -3.08
CA HIS A 37 -12.08 32.33 -4.15
C HIS A 37 -11.40 31.24 -4.98
N TRP A 38 -12.20 30.46 -5.70
CA TRP A 38 -11.74 29.42 -6.60
C TRP A 38 -12.45 29.47 -7.95
N GLU A 39 -11.84 28.86 -8.97
CA GLU A 39 -12.48 28.47 -10.22
C GLU A 39 -12.37 26.95 -10.38
N LEU A 40 -13.36 26.32 -11.03
CA LEU A 40 -13.34 24.90 -11.34
C LEU A 40 -13.26 24.72 -12.84
N ILE A 41 -12.16 24.14 -13.32
CA ILE A 41 -11.92 23.86 -14.73
C ILE A 41 -12.11 22.36 -14.95
N ILE A 42 -13.22 21.99 -15.58
CA ILE A 42 -13.57 20.61 -15.92
C ILE A 42 -13.09 20.32 -17.34
N ILE A 43 -12.28 19.28 -17.50
CA ILE A 43 -11.78 18.86 -18.80
C ILE A 43 -12.53 17.61 -19.21
N ASN A 44 -13.50 17.78 -20.11
CA ASN A 44 -14.18 16.68 -20.76
C ASN A 44 -13.26 16.09 -21.84
N ASP A 45 -12.59 15.00 -21.50
CA ASP A 45 -11.58 14.31 -22.33
C ASP A 45 -12.25 13.32 -23.31
N GLY A 46 -13.27 13.81 -24.02
CA GLY A 46 -13.96 13.06 -25.07
C GLY A 46 -14.94 12.01 -24.55
N SER A 47 -15.66 12.33 -23.47
CA SER A 47 -16.69 11.44 -22.92
C SER A 47 -17.80 11.16 -23.92
N THR A 48 -18.32 9.93 -23.89
CA THR A 48 -19.41 9.43 -24.74
C THR A 48 -20.65 9.04 -23.95
N ASP A 49 -20.61 9.15 -22.63
CA ASP A 49 -21.73 8.92 -21.72
C ASP A 49 -22.42 10.24 -21.34
N GLY A 50 -23.22 10.25 -20.27
CA GLY A 50 -23.91 11.45 -19.78
C GLY A 50 -23.02 12.53 -19.12
N THR A 51 -21.68 12.36 -19.09
CA THR A 51 -20.76 13.33 -18.48
C THR A 51 -20.94 14.74 -19.04
N PRO A 52 -20.98 14.96 -20.38
CA PRO A 52 -21.10 16.31 -20.97
C PRO A 52 -22.37 17.05 -20.52
N ASP A 53 -23.50 16.35 -20.43
CA ASP A 53 -24.77 16.94 -20.03
C ASP A 53 -24.74 17.39 -18.56
N ILE A 54 -24.17 16.56 -17.68
CA ILE A 54 -24.05 16.86 -16.25
C ILE A 54 -23.17 18.10 -16.04
N VAL A 55 -22.00 18.18 -16.70
CA VAL A 55 -21.08 19.30 -16.50
C VAL A 55 -21.63 20.61 -17.06
N ASN A 56 -22.33 20.57 -18.21
CA ASN A 56 -22.95 21.76 -18.80
C ASN A 56 -24.04 22.34 -17.88
N ARG A 57 -24.86 21.48 -17.28
CA ARG A 57 -25.88 21.89 -16.30
C ARG A 57 -25.25 22.65 -15.11
N TYR A 58 -24.10 22.21 -14.61
CA TYR A 58 -23.42 22.91 -13.51
C TYR A 58 -22.75 24.21 -13.94
N LYS A 59 -22.16 24.25 -15.14
CA LYS A 59 -21.63 25.50 -15.73
C LYS A 59 -22.71 26.58 -15.88
N GLU A 60 -23.93 26.20 -16.24
CA GLU A 60 -25.07 27.12 -16.32
C GLU A 60 -25.51 27.66 -14.95
N GLN A 61 -25.23 26.93 -13.87
CA GLN A 61 -25.64 27.27 -12.50
C GLN A 61 -24.59 28.09 -11.73
N ASP A 62 -23.29 27.91 -12.02
CA ASP A 62 -22.21 28.62 -11.31
C ASP A 62 -21.14 29.12 -12.30
N SER A 63 -21.02 30.44 -12.40
CA SER A 63 -20.07 31.13 -13.30
C SER A 63 -18.59 30.83 -13.03
N ARG A 64 -18.25 30.27 -11.85
CA ARG A 64 -16.89 29.85 -11.51
C ARG A 64 -16.50 28.54 -12.19
N ILE A 65 -17.44 27.83 -12.81
CA ILE A 65 -17.22 26.56 -13.49
C ILE A 65 -16.97 26.80 -14.98
N ARG A 66 -15.84 26.28 -15.48
CA ARG A 66 -15.42 26.35 -16.87
C ARG A 66 -15.24 24.94 -17.42
N ILE A 67 -15.54 24.74 -18.70
CA ILE A 67 -15.45 23.43 -19.35
C ILE A 67 -14.53 23.55 -20.56
N ILE A 68 -13.55 22.65 -20.65
CA ILE A 68 -12.70 22.45 -21.81
C ILE A 68 -13.05 21.10 -22.42
N ASN A 69 -13.43 21.10 -23.70
CA ASN A 69 -13.69 19.87 -24.44
C ASN A 69 -12.47 19.52 -25.30
N GLN A 70 -12.04 18.26 -25.25
CA GLN A 70 -11.00 17.74 -26.13
C GLN A 70 -11.29 16.29 -26.53
N ALA A 71 -10.61 15.80 -27.58
CA ALA A 71 -10.57 14.37 -27.85
C ALA A 71 -9.80 13.64 -26.75
N ASN A 72 -10.14 12.38 -26.48
CA ASN A 72 -9.52 11.59 -25.41
C ASN A 72 -8.00 11.49 -25.56
N LYS A 73 -7.27 12.19 -24.69
CA LYS A 73 -5.80 12.24 -24.61
C LYS A 73 -5.25 11.75 -23.27
N LYS A 74 -6.11 11.18 -22.41
CA LYS A 74 -5.78 10.66 -21.08
C LYS A 74 -5.49 11.76 -20.05
N GLN A 75 -5.39 11.32 -18.79
CA GLN A 75 -5.41 12.18 -17.60
C GLN A 75 -4.28 13.22 -17.58
N GLY A 76 -3.04 12.85 -17.93
CA GLY A 76 -1.93 13.80 -17.98
C GLY A 76 -2.19 14.98 -18.93
N ALA A 77 -2.64 14.70 -20.15
CA ALA A 77 -2.97 15.73 -21.14
C ALA A 77 -4.19 16.57 -20.73
N ALA A 78 -5.21 15.94 -20.13
CA ALA A 78 -6.37 16.65 -19.61
C ALA A 78 -6.00 17.61 -18.47
N ARG A 79 -5.16 17.18 -17.53
CA ARG A 79 -4.62 18.05 -16.46
C ARG A 79 -3.82 19.20 -17.05
N ASN A 80 -2.97 18.94 -18.05
CA ASN A 80 -2.21 19.99 -18.73
C ASN A 80 -3.09 21.01 -19.46
N ALA A 81 -4.21 20.57 -20.06
CA ALA A 81 -5.17 21.49 -20.65
C ALA A 81 -5.77 22.43 -19.59
N GLY A 82 -6.14 21.88 -18.42
CA GLY A 82 -6.60 22.68 -17.28
C GLY A 82 -5.55 23.65 -16.75
N ILE A 83 -4.30 23.20 -16.60
CA ILE A 83 -3.20 24.03 -16.07
C ILE A 83 -2.95 25.25 -16.97
N ARG A 84 -3.00 25.07 -18.29
CA ARG A 84 -2.79 26.16 -19.25
C ARG A 84 -3.89 27.22 -19.21
N ASP A 85 -5.09 26.85 -18.78
CA ASP A 85 -6.27 27.72 -18.73
C ASP A 85 -6.55 28.29 -17.32
N ALA A 86 -5.78 27.86 -16.32
CA ALA A 86 -5.90 28.24 -14.93
C ALA A 86 -5.47 29.70 -14.65
N ASN A 87 -6.29 30.45 -13.93
CA ASN A 87 -6.01 31.84 -13.51
C ASN A 87 -5.56 31.96 -12.05
N GLY A 88 -5.70 30.90 -11.26
CA GLY A 88 -5.37 30.84 -9.85
C GLY A 88 -3.87 30.90 -9.58
N SER A 89 -3.51 31.52 -8.44
CA SER A 89 -2.12 31.52 -7.96
C SER A 89 -1.67 30.15 -7.45
N TRP A 90 -2.64 29.32 -7.05
CA TRP A 90 -2.45 27.93 -6.64
C TRP A 90 -3.28 27.01 -7.51
N ILE A 91 -2.70 25.88 -7.88
CA ILE A 91 -3.33 24.85 -8.68
C ILE A 91 -3.71 23.68 -7.76
N ALA A 92 -4.90 23.14 -7.94
CA ALA A 92 -5.43 22.00 -7.20
C ALA A 92 -6.01 20.97 -8.17
N PHE A 93 -6.10 19.71 -7.76
CA PHE A 93 -6.68 18.65 -8.59
C PHE A 93 -7.78 17.89 -7.85
N LEU A 94 -8.84 17.53 -8.56
CA LEU A 94 -9.86 16.61 -8.07
C LEU A 94 -10.26 15.69 -9.22
N ASP A 95 -10.02 14.39 -9.09
CA ASP A 95 -10.48 13.43 -10.09
C ASP A 95 -12.01 13.29 -10.00
N ALA A 96 -12.66 13.02 -11.14
CA ALA A 96 -14.12 13.04 -11.26
C ALA A 96 -14.84 11.93 -10.46
N ASP A 97 -14.10 10.93 -9.98
CA ASP A 97 -14.56 9.83 -9.14
C ASP A 97 -14.36 10.05 -7.62
N ASP A 98 -13.70 11.14 -7.23
CA ASP A 98 -13.35 11.43 -5.83
C ASP A 98 -14.15 12.59 -5.21
N GLU A 99 -13.95 12.85 -3.91
CA GLU A 99 -14.67 13.88 -3.16
C GLU A 99 -13.75 14.66 -2.21
N TRP A 100 -13.96 15.97 -2.13
CA TRP A 100 -13.34 16.82 -1.11
C TRP A 100 -14.27 17.12 0.07
N LEU A 101 -13.70 17.21 1.27
CA LEU A 101 -14.41 17.68 2.44
C LEU A 101 -14.52 19.23 2.41
N PRO A 102 -15.59 19.83 2.98
CA PRO A 102 -15.89 21.26 2.83
C PRO A 102 -14.79 22.23 3.31
N GLN A 103 -13.91 21.78 4.20
CA GLN A 103 -12.86 22.59 4.81
C GLN A 103 -11.54 22.59 4.03
N LYS A 104 -11.39 21.79 2.96
CA LYS A 104 -10.10 21.55 2.31
C LYS A 104 -9.38 22.83 1.88
N LEU A 105 -10.02 23.65 1.05
CA LEU A 105 -9.40 24.85 0.49
C LEU A 105 -9.12 25.89 1.57
N THR A 106 -10.04 26.08 2.54
CA THR A 106 -9.83 26.97 3.69
C THR A 106 -8.63 26.54 4.52
N TYR A 107 -8.52 25.23 4.80
CA TYR A 107 -7.43 24.67 5.59
C TYR A 107 -6.07 24.89 4.89
N GLN A 108 -5.97 24.56 3.60
CA GLN A 108 -4.73 24.74 2.85
C GLN A 108 -4.40 26.22 2.65
N TYR A 109 -5.41 27.08 2.44
CA TYR A 109 -5.22 28.54 2.41
C TYR A 109 -4.58 29.07 3.70
N ASN A 110 -5.06 28.64 4.87
CA ASN A 110 -4.50 29.08 6.16
C ASN A 110 -3.03 28.66 6.34
N ILE A 111 -2.66 27.47 5.86
CA ILE A 111 -1.26 27.01 5.84
C ILE A 111 -0.42 27.94 4.94
N ILE A 112 -0.92 28.27 3.75
CA ILE A 112 -0.22 29.14 2.80
C ILE A 112 0.03 30.52 3.40
N GLN A 113 -0.99 31.13 4.02
CA GLN A 113 -0.86 32.45 4.64
C GLN A 113 0.16 32.47 5.78
N SER A 114 0.26 31.37 6.53
CA SER A 114 1.18 31.26 7.66
C SER A 114 2.61 30.85 7.25
N ASN A 115 2.80 30.39 6.02
CA ASN A 115 4.05 29.80 5.54
C ASN A 115 4.28 30.14 4.04
N PRO A 116 4.66 31.39 3.72
CA PRO A 116 4.77 31.85 2.33
C PRO A 116 5.85 31.14 1.51
N ASP A 117 6.76 30.42 2.17
CA ASP A 117 7.86 29.68 1.57
C ASP A 117 7.51 28.23 1.18
N ILE A 118 6.30 27.73 1.50
CA ILE A 118 5.82 26.42 1.06
C ILE A 118 5.37 26.51 -0.40
N ASP A 119 5.74 25.53 -1.21
CA ASP A 119 5.38 25.47 -2.63
C ASP A 119 4.30 24.43 -2.95
N VAL A 120 4.25 23.36 -2.16
CA VAL A 120 3.31 22.25 -2.34
C VAL A 120 2.72 21.85 -0.99
N ILE A 121 1.40 21.71 -0.90
CA ILE A 121 0.71 21.24 0.29
C ILE A 121 -0.12 20.02 -0.06
N SER A 122 0.07 18.96 0.70
CA SER A 122 -0.72 17.73 0.62
C SER A 122 -1.36 17.45 1.97
N THR A 123 -2.53 16.81 1.98
CA THR A 123 -3.25 16.45 3.21
C THR A 123 -3.50 14.96 3.25
N SER A 124 -3.82 14.43 4.42
CA SER A 124 -4.38 13.08 4.55
C SER A 124 -5.86 13.07 4.13
N GLY A 125 -6.48 11.90 4.19
CA GLY A 125 -7.89 11.74 3.86
C GLY A 125 -8.46 10.42 4.31
N TYR A 126 -9.56 10.04 3.65
CA TYR A 126 -10.21 8.75 3.84
C TYR A 126 -10.20 7.95 2.54
N THR A 127 -10.32 6.64 2.65
CA THR A 127 -10.59 5.72 1.55
C THR A 127 -11.94 5.07 1.77
N ARG A 128 -12.75 4.98 0.73
CA ARG A 128 -14.05 4.31 0.73
C ARG A 128 -14.09 3.29 -0.39
N PHE A 129 -14.63 2.11 -0.13
CA PHE A 129 -14.75 1.04 -1.12
C PHE A 129 -16.22 0.83 -1.48
N ASP A 130 -16.52 0.70 -2.77
CA ASP A 130 -17.92 0.58 -3.27
C ASP A 130 -18.71 -0.59 -2.66
N GLN A 131 -18.04 -1.67 -2.29
CA GLN A 131 -18.65 -2.90 -1.78
C GLN A 131 -18.79 -2.91 -0.24
N GLU A 132 -18.44 -1.81 0.43
CA GLU A 132 -18.48 -1.69 1.88
C GLU A 132 -19.70 -0.85 2.33
N PRO A 133 -20.14 -0.97 3.59
CA PRO A 133 -21.23 -0.15 4.13
C PRO A 133 -21.01 1.35 3.90
N VAL A 134 -22.08 2.12 3.70
CA VAL A 134 -22.04 3.56 3.38
C VAL A 134 -21.17 4.39 4.35
N ASN A 135 -21.01 3.95 5.60
CA ASN A 135 -20.24 4.62 6.64
C ASN A 135 -18.84 4.02 6.88
N ALA A 136 -18.38 3.11 6.04
CA ALA A 136 -17.06 2.49 6.16
C ALA A 136 -15.99 3.37 5.50
N TYR A 137 -15.33 4.19 6.32
CA TYR A 137 -14.19 5.02 5.92
C TYR A 137 -12.91 4.48 6.55
N TYR A 138 -11.87 4.34 5.72
CA TYR A 138 -10.54 3.91 6.15
C TYR A 138 -9.59 5.10 6.11
N HIS A 139 -8.63 5.19 7.02
CA HIS A 139 -7.69 6.31 7.02
C HIS A 139 -6.67 6.19 5.89
N TYR A 140 -6.60 7.21 5.04
CA TYR A 140 -5.48 7.43 4.12
C TYR A 140 -4.53 8.43 4.79
N SER A 141 -3.39 7.98 5.30
CA SER A 141 -2.49 8.82 6.08
C SER A 141 -1.20 9.08 5.32
N LEU A 142 -0.89 10.36 5.10
CA LEU A 142 0.42 10.79 4.64
C LEU A 142 1.43 10.72 5.79
N LYS A 143 2.72 10.70 5.46
CA LYS A 143 3.75 11.04 6.44
C LYS A 143 3.70 12.56 6.67
N PRO A 144 3.27 13.05 7.86
CA PRO A 144 3.21 14.48 8.10
C PRO A 144 4.61 15.06 8.24
N GLY A 145 4.75 16.32 7.83
CA GLY A 145 6.00 17.05 7.97
C GLY A 145 6.27 18.04 6.84
N ARG A 146 7.31 18.84 7.06
CA ARG A 146 7.90 19.70 6.05
C ARG A 146 9.07 18.97 5.40
N PHE A 147 9.14 18.99 4.08
CA PHE A 147 10.19 18.31 3.31
C PHE A 147 10.77 19.28 2.29
N GLU A 148 12.08 19.46 2.34
CA GLU A 148 12.81 20.14 1.27
C GLU A 148 12.93 19.21 0.05
N GLY A 149 13.24 19.79 -1.11
CA GLY A 149 13.24 19.08 -2.40
C GLY A 149 13.97 17.73 -2.37
N LYS A 150 15.17 17.64 -1.77
CA LYS A 150 15.92 16.37 -1.68
C LYS A 150 15.21 15.31 -0.81
N ASP A 151 14.59 15.72 0.29
CA ASP A 151 13.99 14.82 1.26
C ASP A 151 12.64 14.32 0.74
N MET A 152 11.87 15.20 0.10
CA MET A 152 10.66 14.80 -0.61
C MET A 152 10.99 13.92 -1.81
N TYR A 153 12.02 14.28 -2.58
CA TYR A 153 12.46 13.47 -3.71
C TYR A 153 12.82 12.05 -3.25
N ALA A 154 13.63 11.91 -2.21
CA ALA A 154 13.95 10.61 -1.65
C ALA A 154 12.71 9.86 -1.16
N LEU A 155 11.78 10.54 -0.48
CA LEU A 155 10.58 9.91 0.05
C LEU A 155 9.64 9.40 -1.05
N GLU A 156 9.34 10.23 -2.05
CA GLU A 156 8.55 9.87 -3.23
C GLU A 156 9.24 8.81 -4.08
N MET A 157 10.57 8.81 -4.12
CA MET A 157 11.32 7.80 -4.87
C MET A 157 11.17 6.38 -4.31
N PHE A 158 10.66 6.21 -3.09
CA PHE A 158 10.37 4.88 -2.52
C PHE A 158 8.90 4.67 -2.15
N ASN A 159 8.12 5.73 -2.01
CA ASN A 159 6.72 5.66 -1.66
C ASN A 159 5.94 6.55 -2.63
N ASN A 160 5.07 5.99 -3.45
CA ASN A 160 4.08 6.79 -4.19
C ASN A 160 2.84 6.93 -3.30
N TYR A 161 2.87 7.90 -2.37
CA TYR A 161 1.86 8.02 -1.32
C TYR A 161 1.19 9.39 -1.25
N ILE A 162 1.57 10.36 -2.09
CA ILE A 162 0.83 11.63 -2.24
C ILE A 162 -0.20 11.48 -3.37
N PRO A 163 -1.50 11.33 -3.05
CA PRO A 163 -2.51 11.15 -4.07
C PRO A 163 -2.89 12.52 -4.65
N ILE A 164 -3.21 12.57 -5.94
CA ILE A 164 -3.43 13.82 -6.68
C ILE A 164 -4.49 14.73 -6.06
N LEU A 165 -5.60 14.16 -5.58
CA LEU A 165 -6.70 14.90 -4.95
C LEU A 165 -6.31 15.62 -3.65
N SER A 166 -5.18 15.27 -3.05
CA SER A 166 -4.72 15.89 -1.81
C SER A 166 -4.02 17.23 -2.02
N VAL A 167 -3.52 17.48 -3.23
CA VAL A 167 -2.49 18.49 -3.47
C VAL A 167 -3.06 19.85 -3.85
N VAL A 168 -2.47 20.91 -3.28
CA VAL A 168 -2.39 22.23 -3.92
C VAL A 168 -0.93 22.63 -4.10
N PHE A 169 -0.58 23.28 -5.21
CA PHE A 169 0.79 23.78 -5.42
C PHE A 169 0.81 25.15 -6.07
N LYS A 170 1.86 25.94 -5.81
CA LYS A 170 2.04 27.27 -6.41
C LYS A 170 2.20 27.16 -7.92
N ARG A 171 1.45 27.98 -8.66
CA ARG A 171 1.49 28.02 -10.12
C ARG A 171 2.90 28.30 -10.67
N GLU A 172 3.71 29.11 -10.00
CA GLU A 172 5.10 29.41 -10.40
C GLU A 172 6.00 28.17 -10.51
N GLN A 173 5.64 27.06 -9.85
CA GLN A 173 6.43 25.83 -9.91
C GLN A 173 6.30 25.14 -11.28
N ILE A 174 5.31 25.52 -12.09
CA ILE A 174 5.18 25.08 -13.49
C ILE A 174 6.39 25.56 -14.31
N ASP A 175 6.90 26.76 -14.06
CA ASP A 175 8.05 27.30 -14.80
C ASP A 175 9.34 26.52 -14.49
N LYS A 176 9.40 25.89 -13.31
CA LYS A 176 10.56 25.12 -12.84
C LYS A 176 10.47 23.64 -13.23
N ALA A 177 9.32 23.01 -13.04
CA ALA A 177 9.14 21.58 -13.25
C ALA A 177 8.50 21.22 -14.61
N GLY A 178 7.90 22.19 -15.30
CA GLY A 178 7.12 21.99 -16.51
C GLY A 178 5.70 21.49 -16.22
N LEU A 179 5.07 20.91 -17.25
CA LEU A 179 3.74 20.30 -17.20
C LEU A 179 3.82 18.79 -16.91
N PHE A 180 2.69 18.10 -16.75
CA PHE A 180 2.65 16.63 -16.61
C PHE A 180 3.23 15.97 -17.87
N ASP A 181 3.95 14.85 -17.69
CA ASP A 181 4.43 14.07 -18.83
C ASP A 181 3.24 13.29 -19.42
N GLU A 182 2.99 13.50 -20.72
CA GLU A 182 1.89 12.89 -21.47
C GLU A 182 2.29 11.54 -22.12
N SER A 183 3.52 11.06 -21.85
CA SER A 183 4.05 9.83 -22.44
C SER A 183 3.25 8.58 -21.99
N PRO A 184 2.99 7.60 -22.88
CA PRO A 184 2.30 6.35 -22.51
C PRO A 184 2.99 5.57 -21.38
N ASP A 185 4.30 5.75 -21.29
CA ASP A 185 5.25 5.14 -20.37
C ASP A 185 5.09 5.55 -18.90
N VAL A 186 4.39 6.67 -18.64
CA VAL A 186 4.09 7.18 -17.28
C VAL A 186 2.61 7.09 -16.95
N GLN A 187 1.78 6.59 -17.87
CA GLN A 187 0.33 6.58 -17.73
C GLN A 187 -0.10 5.77 -16.49
N GLY A 188 -0.93 6.37 -15.64
CA GLY A 188 -1.33 5.85 -14.32
C GLY A 188 -0.39 6.24 -13.17
N CYS A 189 0.73 6.91 -13.46
CA CYS A 189 1.71 7.42 -12.50
C CYS A 189 2.19 8.83 -12.87
N GLU A 190 1.37 9.59 -13.62
CA GLU A 190 1.72 10.93 -14.08
C GLU A 190 1.88 11.91 -12.91
N ASP A 191 1.12 11.71 -11.84
CA ASP A 191 1.23 12.43 -10.58
C ASP A 191 2.54 12.16 -9.86
N HIS A 192 2.92 10.89 -9.73
CA HIS A 192 4.20 10.49 -9.14
C HIS A 192 5.40 11.08 -9.88
N ASP A 193 5.36 11.09 -11.22
CA ASP A 193 6.36 11.78 -12.05
C ASP A 193 6.43 13.28 -11.74
N TYR A 194 5.27 13.92 -11.57
CA TYR A 194 5.19 15.35 -11.32
C TYR A 194 5.73 15.73 -9.95
N TRP A 195 5.39 15.00 -8.90
CA TRP A 195 5.90 15.22 -7.54
C TRP A 195 7.42 15.08 -7.49
N LEU A 196 7.98 14.08 -8.19
CA LEU A 196 9.42 13.89 -8.30
C LEU A 196 10.12 15.05 -9.01
N ARG A 197 9.52 15.59 -10.07
CA ARG A 197 10.09 16.74 -10.79
C ARG A 197 10.00 18.03 -9.98
N LEU A 198 8.90 18.27 -9.26
CA LEU A 198 8.80 19.40 -8.33
C LEU A 198 9.85 19.30 -7.22
N ALA A 199 10.00 18.12 -6.61
CA ALA A 199 11.00 17.88 -5.58
C ALA A 199 12.44 18.05 -6.11
N LYS A 200 12.73 17.55 -7.31
CA LYS A 200 14.01 17.75 -8.00
C LYS A 200 14.30 19.21 -8.34
N ALA A 201 13.26 20.00 -8.63
CA ALA A 201 13.34 21.44 -8.85
C ALA A 201 13.50 22.25 -7.55
N GLY A 202 13.53 21.59 -6.38
CA GLY A 202 13.75 22.23 -5.09
C GLY A 202 12.48 22.75 -4.41
N ALA A 203 11.29 22.38 -4.88
CA ALA A 203 10.04 22.78 -4.26
C ALA A 203 9.97 22.33 -2.80
N VAL A 204 9.44 23.19 -1.93
CA VAL A 204 9.23 22.84 -0.52
C VAL A 204 7.83 22.29 -0.29
N PHE A 205 7.76 21.08 0.25
CA PHE A 205 6.51 20.36 0.48
C PHE A 205 6.11 20.43 1.96
N PHE A 206 4.81 20.51 2.20
CA PHE A 206 4.21 20.36 3.50
C PHE A 206 3.06 19.35 3.47
N ASN A 207 3.27 18.23 4.16
CA ASN A 207 2.26 17.20 4.30
C ASN A 207 1.57 17.36 5.66
N SER A 208 0.25 17.54 5.64
CA SER A 208 -0.59 17.58 6.82
C SER A 208 -1.28 16.24 7.09
N ASP A 209 -1.44 15.88 8.38
CA ASP A 209 -2.29 14.75 8.80
C ASP A 209 -3.79 15.12 8.85
N GLU A 210 -4.14 16.37 8.55
CA GLU A 210 -5.55 16.78 8.43
C GLU A 210 -6.23 16.01 7.29
N ARG A 211 -7.46 15.58 7.52
CA ARG A 211 -8.22 14.78 6.56
C ARG A 211 -9.16 15.68 5.79
N THR A 212 -8.92 15.83 4.49
CA THR A 212 -9.66 16.80 3.67
C THR A 212 -10.29 16.22 2.40
N PHE A 213 -10.21 14.92 2.20
CA PHE A 213 -10.78 14.25 1.03
C PHE A 213 -11.27 12.83 1.35
N ILE A 214 -12.07 12.26 0.44
CA ILE A 214 -12.47 10.87 0.39
C ILE A 214 -12.06 10.32 -0.98
N TYR A 215 -11.18 9.32 -0.99
CA TYR A 215 -10.74 8.57 -2.16
C TYR A 215 -11.64 7.36 -2.36
N TYR A 216 -12.28 7.23 -3.52
CA TYR A 216 -13.20 6.13 -3.80
C TYR A 216 -12.52 5.00 -4.59
N VAL A 217 -12.64 3.79 -4.05
CA VAL A 217 -12.13 2.56 -4.66
C VAL A 217 -13.28 1.75 -5.25
N HIS A 218 -13.28 1.67 -6.57
CA HIS A 218 -14.25 0.97 -7.39
C HIS A 218 -13.56 0.14 -8.50
N PRO A 219 -14.24 -0.84 -9.12
CA PRO A 219 -13.63 -1.70 -10.13
C PRO A 219 -13.05 -0.95 -11.33
N GLY A 220 -13.59 0.23 -11.63
CA GLY A 220 -13.20 1.08 -12.75
C GLY A 220 -11.91 1.89 -12.55
N ASN A 221 -11.35 1.97 -11.33
CA ASN A 221 -10.13 2.76 -11.13
C ASN A 221 -8.97 2.21 -11.96
N ILE A 222 -8.18 3.12 -12.56
CA ILE A 222 -6.98 2.78 -13.34
C ILE A 222 -5.94 2.02 -12.48
N SER A 223 -5.87 2.34 -11.19
CA SER A 223 -4.94 1.74 -10.22
C SER A 223 -5.10 0.22 -10.06
N ASN A 224 -6.23 -0.36 -10.48
CA ASN A 224 -6.47 -1.81 -10.46
C ASN A 224 -5.70 -2.59 -11.55
N GLN A 225 -5.07 -1.91 -12.52
CA GLN A 225 -4.26 -2.54 -13.58
C GLN A 225 -2.82 -2.83 -13.10
N TYR A 226 -2.66 -3.72 -12.12
CA TYR A 226 -1.41 -3.95 -11.36
C TYR A 226 -0.15 -4.11 -12.23
N GLY A 227 -0.21 -4.85 -13.34
CA GLY A 227 0.93 -5.03 -14.24
C GLY A 227 1.38 -3.72 -14.89
N LYS A 228 0.42 -2.97 -15.44
CA LYS A 228 0.65 -1.65 -16.04
C LYS A 228 1.14 -0.66 -14.99
N GLN A 229 0.49 -0.61 -13.83
CA GLN A 229 0.86 0.29 -12.73
C GLN A 229 2.28 0.02 -12.22
N SER A 230 2.65 -1.26 -12.07
CA SER A 230 4.01 -1.65 -11.63
C SER A 230 5.07 -1.24 -12.66
N PHE A 231 4.77 -1.40 -13.95
CA PHE A 231 5.65 -0.94 -15.02
C PHE A 231 5.79 0.58 -15.03
N SER A 232 4.69 1.33 -15.06
CA SER A 232 4.69 2.80 -15.08
C SER A 232 5.42 3.37 -13.85
N SER A 233 5.15 2.86 -12.65
CA SER A 233 5.82 3.30 -11.43
C SER A 233 7.34 3.06 -11.47
N ALA A 234 7.78 1.87 -11.89
CA ALA A 234 9.19 1.58 -12.06
C ALA A 234 9.85 2.49 -13.10
N ASN A 235 9.12 2.78 -14.18
CA ASN A 235 9.59 3.61 -15.25
C ASN A 235 9.75 5.08 -14.84
N VAL A 236 8.77 5.63 -14.11
CA VAL A 236 8.82 6.97 -13.51
C VAL A 236 10.03 7.11 -12.59
N ARG A 237 10.27 6.11 -11.73
CA ARG A 237 11.43 6.10 -10.81
C ARG A 237 12.77 6.07 -11.56
N LEU A 238 12.89 5.25 -12.61
CA LEU A 238 14.10 5.20 -13.46
C LEU A 238 14.30 6.48 -14.28
N LYS A 239 13.23 7.03 -14.84
CA LYS A 239 13.24 8.29 -15.61
C LYS A 239 13.75 9.45 -14.77
N ASN A 240 13.28 9.55 -13.53
CA ASN A 240 13.62 10.66 -12.64
C ASN A 240 14.86 10.41 -11.79
N PHE A 241 15.51 9.24 -11.89
CA PHE A 241 16.66 8.88 -11.08
C PHE A 241 17.79 9.92 -11.18
N ASP A 242 18.27 10.34 -10.01
CA ASP A 242 19.38 11.27 -9.86
C ASP A 242 20.29 10.78 -8.72
N ASN A 243 21.53 10.45 -9.08
CA ASN A 243 22.53 9.93 -8.15
C ASN A 243 23.10 11.00 -7.20
N HIS A 244 22.83 12.29 -7.45
CA HIS A 244 23.22 13.38 -6.55
C HIS A 244 22.18 13.62 -5.46
N LEU A 245 20.93 13.19 -5.67
CA LEU A 245 19.83 13.37 -4.72
C LEU A 245 19.57 12.12 -3.85
N LEU A 246 20.16 10.97 -4.20
CA LEU A 246 20.08 9.74 -3.42
C LEU A 246 21.45 9.36 -2.86
N SER A 247 21.46 8.82 -1.64
CA SER A 247 22.64 8.13 -1.12
C SER A 247 22.99 6.89 -1.96
N PRO A 248 24.24 6.40 -1.90
CA PRO A 248 24.62 5.15 -2.55
C PRO A 248 23.75 3.96 -2.11
N GLN A 249 23.36 3.91 -0.84
CA GLN A 249 22.47 2.87 -0.31
C GLN A 249 21.08 2.96 -0.95
N GLN A 250 20.45 4.14 -0.95
CA GLN A 250 19.15 4.34 -1.59
C GLN A 250 19.19 4.00 -3.08
N SER A 251 20.25 4.39 -3.79
CA SER A 251 20.42 4.03 -5.19
C SER A 251 20.44 2.50 -5.37
N SER A 252 21.14 1.77 -4.51
CA SER A 252 21.18 0.31 -4.51
C SER A 252 19.82 -0.32 -4.19
N ASP A 253 19.07 0.25 -3.23
CA ASP A 253 17.73 -0.21 -2.84
C ASP A 253 16.73 -0.03 -4.00
N LEU A 254 16.80 1.12 -4.68
CA LEU A 254 15.99 1.39 -5.87
C LEU A 254 16.30 0.35 -6.97
N ALA A 255 17.57 0.09 -7.28
CA ALA A 255 17.95 -0.91 -8.28
C ALA A 255 17.42 -2.31 -7.92
N HIS A 256 17.47 -2.67 -6.64
CA HIS A 256 16.94 -3.93 -6.15
C HIS A 256 15.42 -4.02 -6.33
N ASP A 257 14.68 -2.97 -6.00
CA ASP A 257 13.22 -2.93 -6.17
C ASP A 257 12.79 -2.98 -7.63
N ILE A 258 13.45 -2.22 -8.51
CA ILE A 258 13.19 -2.28 -9.95
C ILE A 258 13.48 -3.68 -10.49
N THR A 259 14.54 -4.34 -10.00
CA THR A 259 14.84 -5.73 -10.38
C THR A 259 13.72 -6.70 -9.96
N LYS A 260 13.08 -6.49 -8.80
CA LYS A 260 11.90 -7.27 -8.40
C LYS A 260 10.73 -7.02 -9.37
N THR A 261 10.50 -5.76 -9.75
CA THR A 261 9.45 -5.42 -10.73
C THR A 261 9.71 -6.07 -12.08
N VAL A 262 10.95 -6.08 -12.58
CA VAL A 262 11.31 -6.79 -13.82
C VAL A 262 10.94 -8.28 -13.73
N ARG A 263 11.24 -8.94 -12.62
CA ARG A 263 10.87 -10.36 -12.42
C ARG A 263 9.36 -10.55 -12.38
N PHE A 264 8.64 -9.66 -11.69
CA PHE A 264 7.18 -9.67 -11.61
C PHE A 264 6.52 -9.50 -12.98
N LEU A 265 7.00 -8.57 -13.80
CA LEU A 265 6.47 -8.38 -15.15
C LEU A 265 6.72 -9.61 -16.04
N ARG A 266 7.91 -10.23 -15.96
CA ARG A 266 8.19 -11.49 -16.67
C ARG A 266 7.25 -12.62 -16.25
N SER A 267 6.96 -12.77 -14.96
CA SER A 267 6.02 -13.80 -14.49
C SER A 267 4.57 -13.56 -14.94
N ASN A 268 4.22 -12.31 -15.26
CA ASN A 268 2.88 -11.91 -15.73
C ASN A 268 2.80 -11.76 -17.25
N GLN A 269 3.68 -12.42 -18.01
CA GLN A 269 3.70 -12.42 -19.49
C GLN A 269 3.94 -11.03 -20.11
N MET A 270 4.54 -10.10 -19.36
CA MET A 270 4.91 -8.75 -19.81
C MET A 270 6.42 -8.66 -20.09
N ALA A 271 6.93 -9.56 -20.95
CA ALA A 271 8.36 -9.71 -21.18
C ALA A 271 8.99 -8.47 -21.83
N GLU A 272 8.30 -7.85 -22.79
CA GLU A 272 8.76 -6.64 -23.47
C GLU A 272 8.95 -5.47 -22.49
N GLN A 273 7.96 -5.25 -21.62
CA GLN A 273 8.03 -4.24 -20.56
C GLN A 273 9.16 -4.53 -19.57
N ALA A 274 9.33 -5.79 -19.19
CA ALA A 274 10.40 -6.20 -18.29
C ALA A 274 11.79 -5.96 -18.89
N ASP A 275 11.97 -6.28 -20.18
CA ASP A 275 13.23 -6.10 -20.88
C ASP A 275 13.53 -4.61 -21.11
N ALA A 276 12.51 -3.79 -21.36
CA ALA A 276 12.64 -2.34 -21.42
C ALA A 276 13.14 -1.75 -20.09
N LEU A 277 12.54 -2.15 -18.96
CA LEU A 277 13.00 -1.70 -17.63
C LEU A 277 14.41 -2.20 -17.30
N ALA A 278 14.72 -3.46 -17.60
CA ALA A 278 16.05 -4.01 -17.38
C ALA A 278 17.12 -3.26 -18.18
N GLY A 279 16.82 -2.91 -19.44
CA GLY A 279 17.68 -2.09 -20.28
C GLY A 279 17.91 -0.68 -19.73
N LYS A 280 16.85 -0.02 -19.23
CA LYS A 280 16.96 1.30 -18.56
C LYS A 280 17.82 1.21 -17.29
N LEU A 281 17.58 0.20 -16.44
CA LEU A 281 18.36 -0.01 -15.22
C LEU A 281 19.85 -0.25 -15.50
N GLN A 282 20.18 -1.03 -16.53
CA GLN A 282 21.57 -1.28 -16.91
C GLN A 282 22.30 -0.01 -17.35
N LYS A 283 21.63 0.88 -18.10
CA LYS A 283 22.21 2.15 -18.59
C LYS A 283 22.57 3.10 -17.45
N LEU A 284 21.77 3.15 -16.38
CA LEU A 284 22.01 4.04 -15.25
C LEU A 284 23.27 3.66 -14.44
N SER A 285 23.91 2.52 -14.74
CA SER A 285 25.15 2.08 -14.09
C SER A 285 25.07 2.12 -12.57
N ILE A 286 23.86 1.95 -12.02
CA ILE A 286 23.61 1.92 -10.58
C ILE A 286 24.29 0.66 -10.08
N LYS A 287 25.52 0.81 -9.60
CA LYS A 287 26.31 -0.29 -9.07
C LYS A 287 25.55 -0.79 -7.86
N TYR A 288 25.10 -2.04 -7.95
CA TYR A 288 24.74 -2.83 -6.80
C TYR A 288 25.89 -2.72 -5.80
N LEU A 289 25.69 -2.02 -4.69
CA LEU A 289 26.58 -2.17 -3.55
C LEU A 289 26.17 -3.52 -2.94
N PRO A 290 26.99 -4.57 -3.10
CA PRO A 290 26.64 -5.85 -2.53
C PRO A 290 26.72 -5.66 -1.02
N VAL A 291 25.58 -5.71 -0.34
CA VAL A 291 25.56 -6.06 1.07
C VAL A 291 26.14 -7.49 1.14
N TYR A 292 27.41 -7.57 1.53
CA TYR A 292 28.26 -8.76 1.63
C TYR A 292 28.55 -9.56 0.34
N LYS A 293 29.83 -9.56 -0.07
CA LYS A 293 30.40 -10.55 -1.00
C LYS A 293 30.48 -11.92 -0.30
N GLN A 294 29.65 -12.89 -0.70
CA GLN A 294 30.02 -14.31 -0.59
C GLN A 294 30.77 -14.72 -1.87
N LYS A 295 32.00 -15.22 -1.69
CA LYS A 295 32.85 -15.77 -2.75
C LYS A 295 32.11 -16.85 -3.52
N THR A 296 31.91 -16.65 -4.81
CA THR A 296 31.55 -17.72 -5.76
C THR A 296 32.84 -18.37 -6.27
N LEU A 297 33.02 -19.66 -5.98
CA LEU A 297 33.96 -20.52 -6.71
C LEU A 297 33.43 -20.76 -8.13
N GLY A 298 34.36 -20.80 -9.09
CA GLY A 298 34.10 -20.55 -10.51
C GLY A 298 33.60 -21.71 -11.37
N SER A 299 33.04 -21.27 -12.50
CA SER A 299 33.21 -21.73 -13.89
C SER A 299 33.02 -23.20 -14.31
N GLY A 300 32.05 -23.39 -15.22
CA GLY A 300 31.93 -24.48 -16.19
C GLY A 300 30.46 -24.77 -16.45
N ILE A 301 29.84 -24.46 -17.60
CA ILE A 301 30.08 -25.07 -18.91
C ILE A 301 29.42 -24.19 -20.00
N LYS A 302 30.06 -24.15 -21.17
CA LYS A 302 29.76 -23.35 -22.37
C LYS A 302 28.48 -23.76 -23.12
N ASN A 303 27.93 -22.75 -23.80
CA ASN A 303 27.06 -22.76 -24.99
C ASN A 303 27.07 -24.04 -25.85
N LYS A 304 25.87 -24.43 -26.35
CA LYS A 304 25.72 -24.82 -27.77
C LYS A 304 24.28 -24.64 -28.30
N SER A 305 24.25 -23.97 -29.44
CA SER A 305 23.31 -24.07 -30.57
C SER A 305 21.84 -23.66 -30.39
N LYS A 306 21.60 -22.39 -30.74
CA LYS A 306 20.54 -21.97 -31.68
C LYS A 306 20.57 -22.88 -32.92
N GLN A 307 19.72 -23.92 -33.02
CA GLN A 307 19.38 -24.58 -34.29
C GLN A 307 18.25 -25.64 -34.19
N VAL A 308 17.20 -25.43 -33.39
CA VAL A 308 15.99 -26.30 -33.44
C VAL A 308 14.70 -25.47 -33.29
N LEU A 309 14.68 -24.26 -33.86
CA LEU A 309 13.53 -23.33 -33.75
C LEU A 309 12.66 -23.23 -35.02
N ALA A 310 12.78 -24.15 -35.98
CA ALA A 310 12.03 -24.05 -37.24
C ALA A 310 10.98 -25.15 -37.51
N GLY A 311 10.80 -26.13 -36.63
CA GLY A 311 10.10 -27.37 -37.02
C GLY A 311 8.74 -27.70 -36.40
N ILE A 312 8.35 -27.11 -35.25
CA ILE A 312 7.22 -27.67 -34.47
C ILE A 312 6.28 -26.57 -33.98
N PHE A 313 5.81 -25.73 -34.91
CA PHE A 313 4.83 -24.67 -34.66
C PHE A 313 3.49 -24.88 -35.37
N LYS A 314 3.20 -26.06 -35.94
CA LYS A 314 2.03 -26.24 -36.81
C LYS A 314 1.13 -27.45 -36.60
N THR A 315 1.24 -28.21 -35.52
CA THR A 315 0.27 -29.30 -35.30
C THR A 315 0.11 -29.60 -33.82
N PHE A 316 -1.13 -29.52 -33.32
CA PHE A 316 -1.57 -29.78 -31.94
C PHE A 316 -1.64 -28.58 -30.97
N VAL A 317 -2.40 -27.55 -31.37
CA VAL A 317 -3.24 -26.81 -30.42
C VAL A 317 -4.39 -27.74 -30.00
N PHE A 318 -4.15 -28.66 -29.05
CA PHE A 318 -5.14 -29.30 -28.18
C PHE A 318 -4.53 -30.30 -27.16
N PRO A 319 -3.31 -30.06 -26.62
CA PRO A 319 -3.01 -30.54 -25.27
C PRO A 319 -2.32 -29.51 -24.36
N LEU A 320 -2.49 -28.20 -24.60
CA LEU A 320 -1.83 -27.15 -23.79
C LEU A 320 -2.44 -26.99 -22.38
N LYS A 321 -3.72 -27.32 -22.16
CA LYS A 321 -4.32 -27.32 -20.80
C LYS A 321 -3.70 -28.39 -19.89
N LYS A 322 -3.34 -29.56 -20.42
CA LYS A 322 -2.62 -30.61 -19.66
C LYS A 322 -1.16 -30.24 -19.39
N LYS A 323 -0.49 -29.52 -20.31
CA LYS A 323 0.89 -29.04 -20.09
C LYS A 323 0.96 -27.83 -19.14
N ILE A 324 0.01 -26.90 -19.19
CA ILE A 324 -0.10 -25.78 -18.24
C ILE A 324 -0.48 -26.30 -16.84
N ALA A 325 -1.39 -27.27 -16.73
CA ALA A 325 -1.62 -27.96 -15.47
C ALA A 325 -0.35 -28.69 -14.98
N LYS A 326 0.39 -29.38 -15.87
CA LYS A 326 1.65 -30.05 -15.54
C LYS A 326 2.81 -29.09 -15.27
N TYR A 327 2.78 -27.85 -15.77
CA TYR A 327 3.80 -26.80 -15.61
C TYR A 327 3.49 -25.87 -14.42
N ASN A 328 2.22 -25.60 -14.13
CA ASN A 328 1.77 -25.02 -12.86
C ASN A 328 1.96 -26.03 -11.72
N LEU A 329 1.72 -27.33 -11.97
CA LEU A 329 2.19 -28.39 -11.07
C LEU A 329 3.72 -28.45 -11.03
N ARG A 330 4.46 -27.99 -12.05
CA ARG A 330 5.93 -27.96 -12.05
C ARG A 330 6.50 -26.73 -11.34
N ILE A 331 5.88 -25.57 -11.43
CA ILE A 331 6.23 -24.35 -10.68
C ILE A 331 5.74 -24.48 -9.24
N ALA A 332 4.53 -25.01 -9.00
CA ALA A 332 4.12 -25.43 -7.67
C ALA A 332 5.01 -26.57 -7.16
N ALA A 333 5.48 -27.49 -8.02
CA ALA A 333 6.44 -28.53 -7.63
C ALA A 333 7.88 -28.03 -7.50
N GLU A 334 8.30 -26.95 -8.17
CA GLU A 334 9.64 -26.30 -8.11
C GLU A 334 9.70 -25.30 -6.96
N TYR A 335 8.60 -24.62 -6.67
CA TYR A 335 8.35 -23.88 -5.45
C TYR A 335 8.23 -24.87 -4.28
N GLN A 336 7.47 -25.97 -4.41
CA GLN A 336 7.54 -27.10 -3.46
C GLN A 336 8.94 -27.72 -3.44
N LYS A 337 9.68 -27.81 -4.54
CA LYS A 337 11.05 -28.37 -4.57
C LYS A 337 12.02 -27.45 -3.86
N TRP A 338 11.89 -26.14 -4.01
CA TRP A 338 12.64 -25.11 -3.31
C TRP A 338 12.31 -25.12 -1.81
N LEU A 339 11.04 -25.32 -1.49
CA LEU A 339 10.52 -25.62 -0.16
C LEU A 339 10.99 -27.01 0.36
N TYR A 340 11.31 -27.99 -0.49
CA TYR A 340 11.82 -29.33 -0.12
C TYR A 340 13.35 -29.39 -0.03
N GLN A 341 14.06 -28.50 -0.75
CA GLN A 341 15.53 -28.42 -0.84
C GLN A 341 16.12 -27.45 0.20
N SER A 342 15.29 -26.56 0.72
CA SER A 342 15.51 -25.83 1.97
C SER A 342 14.97 -26.72 3.12
N ASN A 343 15.50 -26.66 4.34
CA ASN A 343 14.96 -27.44 5.47
C ASN A 343 13.54 -26.95 5.89
N PHE A 344 12.54 -27.15 5.05
CA PHE A 344 11.16 -26.66 5.13
C PHE A 344 10.18 -27.81 4.87
N LYS A 345 9.06 -27.82 5.60
CA LYS A 345 8.04 -28.88 5.54
C LYS A 345 6.67 -28.22 5.58
N VAL A 346 5.79 -28.50 4.62
CA VAL A 346 4.37 -28.08 4.60
C VAL A 346 3.53 -29.30 4.28
N LYS A 347 2.45 -29.55 5.04
CA LYS A 347 1.49 -30.66 4.83
C LYS A 347 0.06 -30.09 4.75
N GLY A 348 -0.74 -30.37 3.72
CA GLY A 348 -2.16 -29.93 3.66
C GLY A 348 -2.42 -28.51 3.10
N PRO A 349 -3.69 -28.02 3.14
CA PRO A 349 -4.11 -26.78 2.48
C PRO A 349 -3.61 -25.49 3.16
N LEU A 350 -3.18 -24.54 2.34
CA LEU A 350 -2.70 -23.21 2.73
C LEU A 350 -3.20 -22.17 1.71
N THR A 351 -4.02 -21.22 2.17
CA THR A 351 -4.53 -20.09 1.38
C THR A 351 -3.91 -18.81 1.90
N ILE A 352 -3.23 -18.07 1.02
CA ILE A 352 -2.56 -16.81 1.35
C ILE A 352 -3.16 -15.74 0.43
N SER A 353 -3.73 -14.68 1.02
CA SER A 353 -4.28 -13.57 0.23
C SER A 353 -3.18 -12.82 -0.53
N PRO A 354 -3.45 -12.25 -1.71
CA PRO A 354 -2.41 -11.59 -2.53
C PRO A 354 -1.68 -10.42 -1.83
N LYS A 355 -2.30 -9.81 -0.81
CA LYS A 355 -1.73 -8.69 -0.04
C LYS A 355 -1.11 -9.12 1.30
N ALA A 356 -1.07 -10.42 1.60
CA ALA A 356 -0.39 -10.96 2.77
C ALA A 356 1.12 -11.09 2.51
N LYS A 357 1.93 -10.98 3.57
CA LYS A 357 3.39 -11.13 3.50
C LYS A 357 3.87 -12.20 4.47
N ILE A 358 4.75 -13.08 4.00
CA ILE A 358 5.44 -14.07 4.84
C ILE A 358 6.94 -13.92 4.64
N ASP A 359 7.69 -13.69 5.72
CA ASP A 359 9.16 -13.58 5.73
C ASP A 359 9.79 -14.71 6.56
N PHE A 360 10.81 -15.39 6.02
CA PHE A 360 11.41 -16.60 6.61
C PHE A 360 12.82 -16.39 7.19
N GLY A 361 13.42 -15.19 7.06
CA GLY A 361 14.77 -14.91 7.56
C GLY A 361 15.90 -15.77 6.94
N HIS A 362 17.08 -15.79 7.58
CA HIS A 362 18.32 -16.35 7.03
C HIS A 362 18.72 -17.79 7.52
N LYS A 363 17.76 -18.56 8.11
CA LYS A 363 17.69 -20.05 8.41
C LYS A 363 17.69 -20.40 9.92
N GLN A 364 16.91 -21.34 10.53
CA GLN A 364 15.93 -22.37 10.11
C GLN A 364 14.48 -22.24 10.71
N ALA A 365 13.43 -22.11 9.86
CA ALA A 365 12.00 -21.97 10.24
C ALA A 365 11.11 -23.09 9.64
N GLN A 366 10.07 -23.59 10.32
CA GLN A 366 9.11 -24.54 9.71
C GLN A 366 7.63 -24.24 10.03
N ILE A 367 6.76 -24.27 9.01
CA ILE A 367 5.31 -24.07 9.14
C ILE A 367 4.59 -25.36 8.69
N ILE A 368 3.88 -26.12 9.53
CA ILE A 368 3.30 -27.41 9.06
C ILE A 368 1.78 -27.60 9.27
N THR A 369 0.96 -26.74 8.64
CA THR A 369 -0.18 -27.17 7.76
C THR A 369 -1.23 -28.25 8.15
N HIS A 370 -2.55 -28.02 8.19
CA HIS A 370 -3.64 -28.83 7.55
C HIS A 370 -4.95 -28.02 7.39
N GLY A 371 -4.85 -26.72 7.03
CA GLY A 371 -5.99 -25.85 6.69
C GLY A 371 -5.88 -24.44 7.26
N MET A 372 -4.99 -23.64 6.67
CA MET A 372 -4.71 -22.25 7.09
C MET A 372 -5.14 -21.23 6.04
N GLN A 373 -5.79 -20.13 6.46
CA GLN A 373 -6.14 -18.97 5.65
C GLN A 373 -5.51 -17.69 6.22
N ILE A 374 -4.83 -16.92 5.38
CA ILE A 374 -4.21 -15.64 5.73
C ILE A 374 -4.85 -14.51 4.91
N GLY A 375 -5.46 -13.55 5.59
CA GLY A 375 -6.13 -12.38 5.01
C GLY A 375 -5.21 -11.26 4.54
N ASP A 376 -5.79 -10.25 3.89
CA ASP A 376 -5.06 -9.10 3.33
C ASP A 376 -4.32 -8.29 4.39
N PHE A 377 -3.15 -7.76 4.00
CA PHE A 377 -2.31 -6.89 4.84
C PHE A 377 -1.84 -7.55 6.15
N THR A 378 -1.85 -8.88 6.18
CA THR A 378 -1.35 -9.66 7.31
C THR A 378 0.11 -10.06 7.09
N TYR A 379 0.89 -9.98 8.15
CA TYR A 379 2.33 -10.23 8.16
C TYR A 379 2.64 -11.43 9.05
N LEU A 380 3.34 -12.43 8.50
CA LEU A 380 3.83 -13.59 9.24
C LEU A 380 5.35 -13.70 9.08
N ASN A 381 6.13 -13.30 10.09
CA ASN A 381 7.58 -13.25 9.97
C ASN A 381 8.24 -14.24 10.94
N LEU A 382 9.19 -15.05 10.47
CA LEU A 382 9.87 -16.12 11.23
C LEU A 382 11.39 -15.98 11.14
N THR A 383 11.97 -14.89 11.62
CA THR A 383 13.32 -14.46 11.21
C THR A 383 14.52 -15.08 11.98
N THR A 384 14.37 -16.34 12.41
CA THR A 384 15.37 -17.38 12.90
C THR A 384 16.46 -17.08 13.97
N ASN A 385 16.53 -17.71 15.16
CA ASN A 385 16.73 -19.14 15.49
C ASN A 385 15.84 -19.65 16.66
N ASN A 386 15.09 -20.76 16.64
CA ASN A 386 14.85 -21.82 15.66
C ASN A 386 13.33 -22.07 15.56
N SER A 387 12.67 -21.10 14.92
CA SER A 387 11.25 -20.99 14.54
C SER A 387 10.51 -22.31 14.23
N GLU A 388 9.26 -22.45 14.66
CA GLU A 388 8.29 -23.37 14.02
C GLU A 388 6.85 -22.88 14.30
N LEU A 389 5.89 -23.14 13.44
CA LEU A 389 4.45 -22.85 13.60
C LEU A 389 3.69 -24.04 13.01
N VAL A 390 2.75 -24.71 13.65
CA VAL A 390 2.07 -25.87 13.00
C VAL A 390 0.58 -25.86 13.35
N THR A 391 -0.30 -26.14 12.40
CA THR A 391 -1.70 -25.66 12.37
C THR A 391 -2.71 -26.82 12.28
N GLY A 392 -3.96 -26.57 12.64
CA GLY A 392 -5.11 -27.48 12.48
C GLY A 392 -6.02 -27.09 11.30
N SER A 393 -7.13 -27.81 11.14
CA SER A 393 -8.10 -27.54 10.07
C SER A 393 -8.99 -26.35 10.41
N GLY A 394 -9.12 -25.38 9.52
CA GLY A 394 -9.99 -24.22 9.75
C GLY A 394 -9.32 -23.13 10.59
N PHE A 395 -7.99 -23.01 10.53
CA PHE A 395 -7.27 -21.87 11.09
C PHE A 395 -7.42 -20.66 10.15
N VAL A 396 -7.95 -19.56 10.67
CA VAL A 396 -8.16 -18.30 9.93
C VAL A 396 -7.45 -17.16 10.66
N LEU A 397 -6.55 -16.50 9.94
CA LEU A 397 -5.91 -15.27 10.35
C LEU A 397 -6.43 -14.13 9.46
N ASN A 398 -7.29 -13.27 10.01
CA ASN A 398 -7.97 -12.23 9.25
C ASN A 398 -7.05 -11.03 8.95
N LYS A 399 -7.62 -9.92 8.45
CA LYS A 399 -6.88 -8.79 7.89
C LYS A 399 -6.02 -8.05 8.93
N PHE A 400 -4.97 -7.38 8.47
CA PHE A 400 -4.13 -6.46 9.26
C PHE A 400 -3.48 -7.06 10.52
N SER A 401 -3.28 -8.38 10.55
CA SER A 401 -2.67 -9.04 11.70
C SER A 401 -1.16 -9.16 11.56
N ASN A 402 -0.44 -9.22 12.69
CA ASN A 402 1.01 -9.34 12.70
C ASN A 402 1.47 -10.48 13.61
N PHE A 403 2.04 -11.51 13.00
CA PHE A 403 2.61 -12.68 13.68
C PHE A 403 4.12 -12.66 13.45
N ASN A 404 4.95 -12.60 14.49
CA ASN A 404 6.40 -12.63 14.29
C ASN A 404 7.10 -13.65 15.23
N ILE A 405 7.35 -14.88 14.76
CA ILE A 405 7.77 -16.02 15.60
C ILE A 405 9.18 -16.56 15.33
N LEU A 406 9.93 -16.58 16.41
CA LEU A 406 11.30 -17.01 16.48
C LEU A 406 11.49 -18.19 17.47
N GLY A 407 10.37 -18.91 17.79
CA GLY A 407 10.19 -20.36 17.64
C GLY A 407 9.81 -21.18 18.87
N LYS A 408 8.67 -21.87 19.04
CA LYS A 408 7.71 -22.46 18.11
C LYS A 408 6.25 -22.17 18.54
N VAL A 409 5.25 -22.27 17.66
CA VAL A 409 3.80 -22.16 17.95
C VAL A 409 3.08 -23.40 17.40
N HIS A 410 1.99 -23.89 18.00
CA HIS A 410 1.05 -24.84 17.36
C HIS A 410 -0.39 -24.40 17.61
N ILE A 411 -1.25 -24.45 16.60
CA ILE A 411 -2.63 -23.93 16.65
C ILE A 411 -3.58 -25.04 16.22
N GLY A 412 -4.66 -25.28 16.96
CA GLY A 412 -5.64 -26.34 16.74
C GLY A 412 -6.58 -26.10 15.55
N SER A 413 -7.63 -26.90 15.50
CA SER A 413 -8.69 -26.84 14.48
C SER A 413 -9.75 -25.81 14.85
N ASN A 414 -10.37 -25.19 13.85
CA ASN A 414 -11.41 -24.17 14.00
C ASN A 414 -10.97 -22.99 14.88
N VAL A 415 -9.81 -22.42 14.55
CA VAL A 415 -9.25 -21.28 15.28
C VAL A 415 -9.34 -20.01 14.42
N LEU A 416 -9.95 -18.95 14.94
CA LEU A 416 -10.10 -17.67 14.25
C LEU A 416 -9.43 -16.54 15.03
N PHE A 417 -8.46 -15.89 14.39
CA PHE A 417 -7.99 -14.57 14.77
C PHE A 417 -8.65 -13.52 13.88
N ASN A 418 -9.43 -12.63 14.49
CA ASN A 418 -10.08 -11.54 13.76
C ASN A 418 -9.08 -10.41 13.41
N ASN A 419 -9.58 -9.27 12.93
CA ASN A 419 -8.74 -8.18 12.44
C ASN A 419 -7.77 -7.64 13.51
N TYR A 420 -6.62 -7.13 13.07
CA TYR A 420 -5.66 -6.40 13.92
C TYR A 420 -5.06 -7.21 15.07
N CYS A 421 -5.03 -8.54 14.96
CA CYS A 421 -4.44 -9.39 16.00
C CYS A 421 -2.92 -9.37 15.96
N THR A 422 -2.29 -9.50 17.13
CA THR A 422 -0.83 -9.56 17.27
C THR A 422 -0.41 -10.84 17.97
N LEU A 423 0.57 -11.56 17.41
CA LEU A 423 1.24 -12.69 18.04
C LEU A 423 2.74 -12.57 17.81
N HIS A 424 3.55 -12.93 18.78
CA HIS A 424 4.97 -13.17 18.56
C HIS A 424 5.35 -14.33 19.47
N CYS A 425 6.39 -15.08 19.14
CA CYS A 425 6.96 -16.00 20.13
C CYS A 425 8.46 -16.12 20.00
N PHE A 426 9.14 -15.72 21.05
CA PHE A 426 10.53 -16.08 21.23
C PHE A 426 10.63 -17.25 22.23
N SER A 427 9.51 -17.98 22.46
CA SER A 427 9.31 -19.46 22.44
C SER A 427 8.51 -19.95 23.66
N ALA A 428 7.28 -20.47 23.62
CA ALA A 428 6.43 -21.05 22.60
C ALA A 428 4.95 -20.84 23.00
N ILE A 429 4.03 -20.74 22.04
CA ILE A 429 2.58 -20.54 22.29
C ILE A 429 1.79 -21.69 21.63
N ASN A 430 0.98 -22.46 22.36
CA ASN A 430 0.12 -23.50 21.75
C ASN A 430 -1.36 -23.23 22.06
N ILE A 431 -2.23 -23.34 21.04
CA ILE A 431 -3.66 -22.98 21.11
C ILE A 431 -4.50 -24.19 20.70
N GLY A 432 -5.49 -24.57 21.51
CA GLY A 432 -6.38 -25.71 21.28
C GLY A 432 -7.41 -25.50 20.16
N ASP A 433 -8.37 -26.41 20.10
CA ASP A 433 -9.43 -26.43 19.10
C ASP A 433 -10.59 -25.47 19.46
N ASN A 434 -11.33 -25.03 18.44
CA ASN A 434 -12.55 -24.23 18.55
C ASN A 434 -12.35 -22.92 19.33
N CYS A 435 -11.28 -22.18 19.00
CA CYS A 435 -10.94 -20.93 19.68
C CYS A 435 -11.24 -19.70 18.81
N TRP A 436 -11.80 -18.66 19.41
CA TRP A 436 -12.10 -17.40 18.71
C TRP A 436 -11.46 -16.22 19.43
N PHE A 437 -10.63 -15.47 18.71
CA PHE A 437 -10.03 -14.22 19.15
C PHE A 437 -10.70 -13.05 18.41
N GLY A 438 -11.31 -12.14 19.18
CA GLY A 438 -11.92 -10.91 18.70
C GLY A 438 -10.91 -9.94 18.10
N GLU A 439 -11.38 -8.77 17.69
CA GLU A 439 -10.51 -7.79 17.04
C GLU A 439 -9.46 -7.24 18.02
N SER A 440 -8.27 -6.93 17.50
CA SER A 440 -7.20 -6.26 18.27
C SER A 440 -6.70 -7.04 19.49
N VAL A 441 -6.90 -8.36 19.53
CA VAL A 441 -6.34 -9.24 20.56
C VAL A 441 -4.82 -9.37 20.39
N LYS A 442 -4.10 -9.27 21.50
CA LYS A 442 -2.63 -9.29 21.50
C LYS A 442 -2.11 -10.32 22.49
N LEU A 443 -1.25 -11.22 22.01
CA LEU A 443 -0.59 -12.22 22.85
C LEU A 443 0.88 -11.84 22.98
N TYR A 444 1.30 -11.52 24.21
CA TYR A 444 2.67 -11.16 24.57
C TYR A 444 3.44 -12.20 25.39
N ASP A 445 4.29 -13.02 24.75
CA ASP A 445 5.10 -14.05 25.41
C ASP A 445 6.42 -13.53 26.00
N HIS A 446 6.59 -12.20 26.06
CA HIS A 446 7.77 -11.56 26.62
C HIS A 446 7.48 -10.20 27.26
N ASN A 447 8.43 -9.72 28.06
CA ASN A 447 8.45 -8.37 28.65
C ASN A 447 9.83 -7.73 28.50
N HIS A 448 9.87 -6.40 28.38
CA HIS A 448 11.11 -5.62 28.42
C HIS A 448 11.75 -5.66 29.81
N ARG A 449 13.08 -5.75 29.87
CA ARG A 449 13.83 -5.51 31.10
C ARG A 449 13.99 -4.00 31.32
N TYR A 450 13.79 -3.55 32.56
CA TYR A 450 13.83 -2.12 32.93
C TYR A 450 14.58 -1.86 34.24
N LYS A 451 15.43 -2.79 34.66
CA LYS A 451 16.07 -2.76 36.00
C LYS A 451 17.33 -1.90 36.06
N VAL A 452 17.92 -1.55 34.92
CA VAL A 452 19.14 -0.72 34.87
C VAL A 452 18.73 0.74 34.72
N LYS A 453 18.98 1.53 35.77
CA LYS A 453 18.75 2.98 35.78
C LYS A 453 19.63 3.64 34.72
N ASP A 454 19.12 4.67 34.06
CA ASP A 454 19.84 5.47 33.06
C ASP A 454 20.33 4.70 31.80
N THR A 455 19.78 3.50 31.54
CA THR A 455 20.05 2.68 30.33
C THR A 455 18.80 2.56 29.46
N PRO A 456 18.84 2.82 28.14
CA PRO A 456 17.68 2.70 27.26
C PRO A 456 17.06 1.29 27.26
N PHE A 457 15.74 1.18 27.37
CA PHE A 457 15.00 -0.10 27.38
C PHE A 457 15.30 -1.01 26.17
N THR A 458 15.63 -0.41 25.04
CA THR A 458 16.00 -1.12 23.79
C THR A 458 17.28 -1.93 23.90
N SER A 459 18.14 -1.62 24.88
CA SER A 459 19.42 -2.30 25.09
C SER A 459 19.40 -3.32 26.22
N GLN A 460 18.33 -3.36 27.03
CA GLN A 460 18.28 -4.19 28.24
C GLN A 460 17.77 -5.63 27.97
N GLY A 461 17.22 -5.91 26.78
CA GLY A 461 16.71 -7.23 26.40
C GLY A 461 15.37 -7.60 27.06
N TYR A 462 15.04 -8.89 27.03
CA TYR A 462 13.69 -9.39 27.35
C TYR A 462 13.68 -10.52 28.40
N THR A 463 12.56 -10.68 29.08
CA THR A 463 12.17 -11.96 29.72
C THR A 463 11.14 -12.63 28.83
N THR A 464 11.18 -13.96 28.68
CA THR A 464 10.21 -14.73 27.91
C THR A 464 9.44 -15.70 28.81
N GLY A 465 8.22 -16.06 28.43
CA GLY A 465 7.36 -16.99 29.16
C GLY A 465 6.26 -17.59 28.28
N LYS A 466 5.75 -18.77 28.65
CA LYS A 466 4.81 -19.52 27.80
C LYS A 466 3.39 -18.97 27.86
N ILE A 467 2.67 -19.10 26.74
CA ILE A 467 1.22 -18.91 26.71
C ILE A 467 0.58 -20.22 26.24
N VAL A 468 -0.43 -20.69 26.98
CA VAL A 468 -1.18 -21.92 26.66
C VAL A 468 -2.67 -21.61 26.67
N ILE A 469 -3.38 -21.98 25.60
CA ILE A 469 -4.83 -21.81 25.49
C ILE A 469 -5.46 -23.18 25.21
N GLY A 470 -6.41 -23.56 26.06
CA GLY A 470 -7.20 -24.79 25.95
C GLY A 470 -8.21 -24.79 24.80
N ASN A 471 -9.10 -25.77 24.79
CA ASN A 471 -10.15 -25.92 23.78
C ASN A 471 -11.39 -25.10 24.12
N ASN A 472 -12.17 -24.72 23.10
CA ASN A 472 -13.45 -24.01 23.25
C ASN A 472 -13.28 -22.68 24.02
N VAL A 473 -12.32 -21.85 23.60
CA VAL A 473 -12.02 -20.56 24.24
C VAL A 473 -12.46 -19.40 23.35
N TRP A 474 -13.25 -18.46 23.90
CA TRP A 474 -13.54 -17.18 23.26
C TRP A 474 -12.85 -16.04 23.99
N VAL A 475 -12.06 -15.25 23.26
CA VAL A 475 -11.41 -14.03 23.73
C VAL A 475 -12.04 -12.82 23.04
N GLY A 476 -12.67 -11.94 23.82
CA GLY A 476 -13.30 -10.70 23.34
C GLY A 476 -12.28 -9.66 22.88
N SER A 477 -12.76 -8.70 22.07
CA SER A 477 -11.91 -7.68 21.43
C SER A 477 -11.07 -6.87 22.41
N ASN A 478 -9.95 -6.33 21.94
CA ASN A 478 -9.00 -5.50 22.69
C ASN A 478 -8.42 -6.18 23.95
N THR A 479 -8.44 -7.50 24.02
CA THR A 479 -7.83 -8.24 25.14
C THR A 479 -6.33 -8.42 24.93
N VAL A 480 -5.56 -8.27 26.00
CA VAL A 480 -4.12 -8.54 26.02
C VAL A 480 -3.85 -9.74 26.91
N ILE A 481 -3.12 -10.73 26.40
CA ILE A 481 -2.69 -11.92 27.14
C ILE A 481 -1.18 -11.85 27.31
N LEU A 482 -0.68 -11.91 28.55
CA LEU A 482 0.74 -11.76 28.86
C LEU A 482 1.45 -13.11 29.08
N GLN A 483 2.78 -13.04 29.17
CA GLN A 483 3.65 -14.21 29.37
C GLN A 483 3.30 -14.99 30.65
N ASN A 484 3.53 -16.30 30.63
CA ASN A 484 3.25 -17.23 31.73
C ASN A 484 1.76 -17.37 32.10
N VAL A 485 0.89 -17.29 31.09
CA VAL A 485 -0.56 -17.48 31.25
C VAL A 485 -1.00 -18.81 30.64
N THR A 486 -1.84 -19.52 31.37
CA THR A 486 -2.63 -20.67 30.87
C THR A 486 -4.11 -20.35 30.97
N ILE A 487 -4.84 -20.46 29.86
CA ILE A 487 -6.30 -20.42 29.82
C ILE A 487 -6.79 -21.86 29.63
N GLY A 488 -7.58 -22.37 30.57
CA GLY A 488 -8.15 -23.72 30.49
C GLY A 488 -9.29 -23.84 29.47
N ASP A 489 -9.81 -25.06 29.30
CA ASP A 489 -10.89 -25.34 28.36
C ASP A 489 -12.21 -24.63 28.73
N ASN A 490 -13.09 -24.42 27.75
CA ASN A 490 -14.44 -23.87 27.92
C ASN A 490 -14.47 -22.50 28.63
N CYS A 491 -13.55 -21.60 28.25
CA CYS A 491 -13.46 -20.28 28.86
C CYS A 491 -13.97 -19.18 27.94
N VAL A 492 -14.55 -18.13 28.54
CA VAL A 492 -14.89 -16.89 27.85
C VAL A 492 -14.18 -15.73 28.54
N ILE A 493 -13.33 -15.03 27.80
CA ILE A 493 -12.70 -13.79 28.23
C ILE A 493 -13.47 -12.64 27.58
N GLY A 494 -14.09 -11.79 28.39
CA GLY A 494 -14.78 -10.59 27.90
C GLY A 494 -13.83 -9.62 27.21
N ALA A 495 -14.38 -8.68 26.45
CA ALA A 495 -13.59 -7.64 25.80
C ALA A 495 -12.87 -6.72 26.82
N ASN A 496 -11.81 -6.06 26.36
CA ASN A 496 -11.03 -5.07 27.12
C ASN A 496 -10.41 -5.61 28.42
N ASN A 497 -9.93 -6.86 28.41
CA ASN A 497 -9.23 -7.45 29.55
C ASN A 497 -7.70 -7.47 29.38
N ILE A 498 -6.98 -7.45 30.50
CA ILE A 498 -5.56 -7.80 30.54
C ILE A 498 -5.41 -9.08 31.36
N ILE A 499 -5.09 -10.18 30.68
CA ILE A 499 -4.89 -11.48 31.30
C ILE A 499 -3.41 -11.62 31.65
N HIS A 500 -3.11 -11.45 32.93
CA HIS A 500 -1.76 -11.56 33.51
C HIS A 500 -1.65 -12.70 34.55
N ARG A 501 -2.74 -13.46 34.76
CA ARG A 501 -2.83 -14.66 35.60
C ARG A 501 -3.58 -15.74 34.84
N SER A 502 -3.26 -17.01 35.10
CA SER A 502 -3.93 -18.15 34.49
C SER A 502 -5.42 -18.21 34.84
N VAL A 503 -6.22 -18.63 33.87
CA VAL A 503 -7.68 -18.76 33.96
C VAL A 503 -8.02 -20.26 34.03
N PRO A 504 -8.68 -20.74 35.11
CA PRO A 504 -9.11 -22.13 35.21
C PRO A 504 -10.13 -22.50 34.13
N ALA A 505 -10.23 -23.78 33.77
CA ALA A 505 -11.26 -24.25 32.84
C ALA A 505 -12.68 -23.94 33.34
N ASN A 506 -13.64 -23.81 32.40
CA ASN A 506 -15.04 -23.48 32.66
C ASN A 506 -15.25 -22.11 33.34
N THR A 507 -14.40 -21.13 33.01
CA THR A 507 -14.45 -19.79 33.62
C THR A 507 -14.91 -18.74 32.61
N ILE A 508 -15.77 -17.82 33.08
CA ILE A 508 -16.09 -16.58 32.36
C ILE A 508 -15.40 -15.43 33.07
N VAL A 509 -14.42 -14.80 32.41
CA VAL A 509 -13.78 -13.57 32.86
C VAL A 509 -14.57 -12.39 32.29
N LYS A 510 -15.18 -11.59 33.15
CA LYS A 510 -15.86 -10.35 32.76
C LYS A 510 -14.96 -9.17 33.09
N SER A 511 -15.01 -8.13 32.26
CA SER A 511 -14.35 -6.86 32.60
C SER A 511 -15.00 -6.31 33.87
N GLY A 512 -14.18 -6.02 34.89
CA GLY A 512 -14.62 -5.38 36.10
C GLY A 512 -14.91 -3.91 35.82
N GLN A 513 -16.13 -3.59 35.44
CA GLN A 513 -16.62 -2.23 35.59
C GLN A 513 -16.95 -2.02 37.07
N GLU A 514 -15.99 -1.54 37.85
CA GLU A 514 -16.38 -0.55 38.87
C GLU A 514 -16.52 0.78 38.15
N HIS A 515 -17.73 1.03 37.64
CA HIS A 515 -18.17 2.40 37.38
C HIS A 515 -18.31 3.08 38.75
N THR A 516 -17.30 3.82 39.16
CA THR A 516 -17.52 4.95 40.06
C THR A 516 -17.53 6.20 39.19
N TYR A 517 -18.70 6.85 39.15
CA TYR A 517 -18.97 8.11 38.47
C TYR A 517 -18.16 9.26 39.06
#